data_AF-A0A7L2RGS2-F1
#
_entry.id   AF-A0A7L2RGS2-F1
#
_cell.length_a   1.000
_cell.length_b   1.000
_cell.length_c   1.000
_cell.angle_alpha   90.00
_cell.angle_beta   90.00
_cell.angle_gamma   90.00
#
_symmetry.space_group_name_H-M   'P 1'
#
loop_
_entity.id
_entity.type
_entity.pdbx_description
1 polymer ?
#
loop_
_entity_poly.entity_id
_entity_poly.type
_entity_poly.pdbx_seq_one_letter_code
_entity_poly.pdbx_strand_id
1 'polypeptide(L)'
;SLGVHYVFDTTIAADFSILESQREFVQRYQRRNQEEHALPMFASACPGWIRYAERVLTNLVTSHICTAKSPQQIMGSLVKGYFARQQNLSPDQIFHVVVAPCYDKKLEALREDFYTALYNSPEVDCVLTSG
;
A
#
# COMPACT_ATOMS: atom_id res chain seq x y z
N SER A 1 16.19 -5.96 24.34
CA SER A 1 14.94 -6.03 23.54
C SER A 1 14.40 -4.61 23.41
N LEU A 2 13.94 -4.20 22.22
CA LEU A 2 13.46 -2.83 21.93
C LEU A 2 11.99 -2.57 22.36
N GLY A 3 11.35 -3.52 23.07
CA GLY A 3 9.96 -3.37 23.51
C GLY A 3 8.90 -3.67 22.44
N VAL A 4 9.30 -4.30 21.32
CA VAL A 4 8.37 -4.75 20.27
C VAL A 4 7.60 -5.98 20.74
N HIS A 5 6.28 -5.95 20.64
CA HIS A 5 5.39 -7.05 21.05
C HIS A 5 5.25 -8.14 19.99
N TYR A 6 5.19 -7.76 18.71
CA TYR A 6 5.01 -8.67 17.58
C TYR A 6 5.91 -8.25 16.42
N VAL A 7 6.47 -9.24 15.71
CA VAL A 7 7.30 -9.04 14.51
C VAL A 7 6.66 -9.80 13.36
N PHE A 8 6.39 -9.10 12.26
CA PHE A 8 5.77 -9.66 11.07
C PHE A 8 6.72 -9.58 9.87
N ASP A 9 6.71 -10.62 9.05
CA ASP A 9 7.37 -10.63 7.76
C ASP A 9 6.44 -10.03 6.70
N THR A 10 6.97 -9.13 5.85
CA THR A 10 6.17 -8.41 4.84
C THR A 10 5.87 -9.25 3.59
N THR A 11 6.41 -10.46 3.46
CA THR A 11 6.27 -11.35 2.30
C THR A 11 4.81 -11.65 1.99
N ILE A 12 3.98 -11.92 3.00
CA ILE A 12 2.55 -12.19 2.77
C ILE A 12 1.84 -10.99 2.13
N ALA A 13 2.22 -9.76 2.52
CA ALA A 13 1.66 -8.56 1.93
C ALA A 13 2.20 -8.30 0.51
N ALA A 14 3.43 -8.72 0.22
CA ALA A 14 3.98 -8.71 -1.13
C ALA A 14 3.23 -9.69 -2.05
N ASP A 15 2.92 -10.89 -1.56
CA ASP A 15 2.14 -11.89 -2.30
C ASP A 15 0.75 -11.35 -2.65
N PHE A 16 0.05 -10.74 -1.69
CA PHE A 16 -1.23 -10.07 -1.95
C PHE A 16 -1.09 -8.95 -3.00
N SER A 17 -0.05 -8.13 -2.93
CA SER A 17 0.19 -7.06 -3.91
C SER A 17 0.36 -7.63 -5.32
N ILE A 18 1.10 -8.73 -5.46
CA ILE A 18 1.31 -9.43 -6.73
C ILE A 18 -0.01 -10.01 -7.26
N LEU A 19 -0.76 -10.72 -6.41
CA LEU A 19 -2.03 -11.34 -6.79
C LEU A 19 -3.06 -10.30 -7.26
N GLU A 20 -3.20 -9.18 -6.55
CA GLU A 20 -4.12 -8.11 -6.94
C GLU A 20 -3.66 -7.39 -8.21
N SER A 21 -2.35 -7.12 -8.35
CA SER A 21 -1.79 -6.53 -9.57
C SER A 21 -1.99 -7.45 -10.79
N GLN A 22 -1.78 -8.75 -10.62
CA GLN A 22 -2.01 -9.76 -11.66
C GLN A 22 -3.48 -9.81 -12.05
N ARG A 23 -4.38 -9.85 -11.06
CA ARG A 23 -5.83 -9.87 -11.28
C ARG A 23 -6.27 -8.67 -12.10
N GLU A 24 -5.84 -7.47 -11.72
CA GLU A 24 -6.16 -6.25 -12.46
C GLU A 24 -5.58 -6.27 -13.88
N PHE A 25 -4.33 -6.70 -14.05
CA PHE A 25 -3.72 -6.83 -15.38
C PHE A 25 -4.53 -7.75 -16.30
N VAL A 26 -4.91 -8.94 -15.81
CA VAL A 26 -5.72 -9.88 -16.59
C VAL A 26 -7.06 -9.28 -16.97
N GLN A 27 -7.73 -8.58 -16.05
CA GLN A 27 -9.00 -7.89 -16.31
C GLN A 27 -8.85 -6.82 -17.40
N ARG A 28 -7.85 -5.93 -17.28
CA ARG A 28 -7.57 -4.89 -18.27
C ARG A 28 -7.20 -5.49 -19.63
N TYR A 29 -6.38 -6.53 -19.65
CA TYR A 29 -5.97 -7.21 -20.88
C TYR A 29 -7.15 -7.83 -21.64
N GLN A 30 -8.12 -8.40 -20.93
CA GLN A 30 -9.35 -8.94 -21.52
C GLN A 30 -10.23 -7.83 -22.13
N ARG A 31 -10.22 -6.63 -21.55
CA ARG A 31 -11.03 -5.48 -21.99
C ARG A 31 -10.28 -4.50 -22.89
N ARG A 32 -9.07 -4.84 -23.35
CA ARG A 32 -8.19 -3.93 -24.12
C ARG A 32 -8.80 -3.31 -25.39
N ASN A 33 -9.83 -3.95 -25.97
CA ASN A 33 -10.53 -3.45 -27.15
C ASN A 33 -11.80 -2.65 -26.81
N GLN A 34 -12.19 -2.59 -25.54
CA GLN A 34 -13.43 -1.97 -25.04
C GLN A 34 -13.13 -0.71 -24.20
N GLU A 35 -11.98 -0.66 -23.53
CA GLU A 35 -11.57 0.43 -22.66
C GLU A 35 -10.29 1.10 -23.21
N GLU A 36 -10.36 2.40 -23.50
CA GLU A 36 -9.26 3.18 -24.11
C GLU A 36 -7.99 3.19 -23.24
N HIS A 37 -8.13 3.11 -21.93
CA HIS A 37 -7.03 3.14 -20.95
C HIS A 37 -6.72 1.78 -20.32
N ALA A 38 -7.15 0.68 -20.93
CA ALA A 38 -6.85 -0.66 -20.43
C ALA A 38 -5.34 -0.96 -20.43
N LEU A 39 -4.62 -0.55 -21.48
CA LEU A 39 -3.18 -0.79 -21.62
C LEU A 39 -2.46 0.44 -22.20
N PRO A 40 -1.18 0.67 -21.88
CA PRO A 40 -0.34 -0.11 -20.96
C PRO A 40 -0.79 0.00 -19.49
N MET A 41 -0.28 -0.88 -18.62
CA MET A 41 -0.53 -0.82 -17.18
C MET A 41 0.81 -0.65 -16.45
N PHE A 42 0.90 0.37 -15.60
CA PHE A 42 2.08 0.69 -14.80
C PHE A 42 1.92 0.19 -13.37
N ALA A 43 3.01 -0.32 -12.79
CA ALA A 43 3.02 -0.75 -11.38
C ALA A 43 2.84 0.45 -10.43
N SER A 44 2.33 0.18 -9.22
CA SER A 44 1.98 1.19 -8.22
C SER A 44 2.78 1.12 -6.91
N ALA A 45 3.59 0.08 -6.71
CA ALA A 45 4.21 -0.21 -5.40
C ALA A 45 5.30 0.80 -4.97
N CYS A 46 5.86 1.57 -5.91
CA CYS A 46 6.92 2.55 -5.66
C CYS A 46 6.31 3.95 -5.44
N PRO A 47 6.42 4.54 -4.23
CA PRO A 47 5.78 5.83 -3.95
C PRO A 47 6.44 7.00 -4.70
N GLY A 48 7.75 6.93 -4.95
CA GLY A 48 8.45 7.92 -5.77
C GLY A 48 7.91 7.98 -7.20
N TRP A 49 7.63 6.82 -7.81
CA TRP A 49 6.98 6.72 -9.11
C TRP A 49 5.57 7.31 -9.08
N ILE A 50 4.74 6.92 -8.11
CA ILE A 50 3.38 7.44 -7.97
C ILE A 50 3.39 8.96 -7.85
N ARG A 51 4.27 9.51 -7.00
CA ARG A 51 4.39 10.95 -6.80
C ARG A 51 4.82 11.69 -8.07
N TYR A 52 5.77 11.12 -8.82
CA TYR A 52 6.19 11.67 -10.10
C TYR A 52 5.03 11.63 -11.12
N ALA A 53 4.34 10.51 -11.22
CA ALA A 53 3.22 10.33 -12.12
C ALA A 53 2.08 11.31 -11.83
N GLU A 54 1.67 11.46 -10.57
CA GLU A 54 0.61 12.39 -10.17
C GLU A 54 0.98 13.86 -10.43
N ARG A 55 2.21 14.26 -10.10
CA ARG A 55 2.63 15.68 -10.16
C ARG A 55 3.15 16.16 -11.51
N VAL A 56 3.79 15.29 -12.28
CA VAL A 56 4.48 15.67 -13.51
C VAL A 56 3.71 15.19 -14.74
N LEU A 57 3.16 13.98 -14.71
CA LEU A 57 2.49 13.38 -15.86
C LEU A 57 0.96 13.54 -15.80
N THR A 58 0.41 13.66 -14.59
CA THR A 58 -1.02 13.89 -14.29
C THR A 58 -1.91 13.00 -15.16
N ASN A 59 -2.73 13.57 -16.05
CA ASN A 59 -3.74 12.84 -16.82
C ASN A 59 -3.15 11.90 -17.87
N LEU A 60 -1.86 12.00 -18.20
CA LEU A 60 -1.26 11.17 -19.24
C LEU A 60 -1.14 9.70 -18.82
N VAL A 61 -0.91 9.44 -17.52
CA VAL A 61 -0.56 8.09 -17.04
C VAL A 61 -1.36 7.62 -15.84
N THR A 62 -2.07 8.49 -15.11
CA THR A 62 -2.77 8.11 -13.88
C THR A 62 -3.84 7.03 -14.12
N SER A 63 -4.55 7.07 -15.25
CA SER A 63 -5.50 6.02 -15.65
C SER A 63 -4.83 4.68 -15.95
N HIS A 64 -3.54 4.69 -16.28
CA HIS A 64 -2.75 3.51 -16.59
C HIS A 64 -2.08 2.90 -15.35
N ILE A 65 -2.16 3.53 -14.18
CA ILE A 65 -1.55 3.01 -12.95
C ILE A 65 -2.42 1.90 -12.34
N CYS A 66 -1.76 0.85 -11.88
CA CYS A 66 -2.34 -0.23 -11.09
C CYS A 66 -2.98 0.29 -9.79
N THR A 67 -4.17 -0.19 -9.49
CA THR A 67 -4.92 0.19 -8.27
C THR A 67 -4.54 -0.64 -7.06
N ALA A 68 -3.76 -1.72 -7.22
CA ALA A 68 -3.27 -2.51 -6.10
C ALA A 68 -2.44 -1.66 -5.14
N LYS A 69 -2.70 -1.83 -3.84
CA LYS A 69 -1.90 -1.23 -2.77
C LYS A 69 -0.47 -1.80 -2.78
N SER A 70 0.48 -1.01 -2.28
CA SER A 70 1.84 -1.51 -2.07
C SER A 70 1.90 -2.52 -0.90
N PRO A 71 2.95 -3.35 -0.82
CA PRO A 71 3.09 -4.31 0.28
C PRO A 71 3.06 -3.66 1.67
N GLN A 72 3.60 -2.44 1.82
CA GLN A 72 3.54 -1.70 3.09
C GLN A 72 2.10 -1.43 3.50
N GLN A 73 1.27 -0.93 2.58
CA GLN A 73 -0.10 -0.55 2.89
C GLN A 73 -1.01 -1.77 3.05
N ILE A 74 -0.77 -2.83 2.27
CA ILE A 74 -1.43 -4.11 2.50
C ILE A 74 -1.10 -4.63 3.90
N MET A 75 0.16 -4.59 4.32
CA MET A 75 0.53 -4.99 5.68
C MET A 75 -0.15 -4.11 6.74
N GLY A 76 -0.25 -2.80 6.51
CA GLY A 76 -1.02 -1.89 7.38
C GLY A 76 -2.48 -2.34 7.53
N SER A 77 -3.17 -2.62 6.43
CA SER A 77 -4.54 -3.16 6.45
C SER A 77 -4.64 -4.53 7.15
N LEU A 78 -3.65 -5.41 7.00
CA LEU A 78 -3.62 -6.71 7.66
C LEU A 78 -3.43 -6.58 9.18
N VAL A 79 -2.46 -5.76 9.62
CA VAL A 79 -2.15 -5.57 11.05
C VAL A 79 -3.29 -4.85 11.76
N LYS A 80 -3.68 -3.68 11.25
CA LYS A 80 -4.69 -2.84 11.91
C LYS A 80 -6.12 -3.27 11.61
N GLY A 81 -6.37 -4.06 10.57
CA GLY A 81 -7.71 -4.56 10.25
C GLY A 81 -7.95 -6.00 10.69
N TYR A 82 -7.14 -6.94 10.22
CA TYR A 82 -7.35 -8.37 10.50
C TYR A 82 -6.80 -8.78 11.86
N PHE A 83 -5.52 -8.50 12.12
CA PHE A 83 -4.84 -8.91 13.36
C PHE A 83 -5.42 -8.19 14.59
N ALA A 84 -5.72 -6.89 14.49
CA ALA A 84 -6.38 -6.13 15.57
C ALA A 84 -7.67 -6.80 16.05
N ARG A 85 -8.54 -7.22 15.12
CA ARG A 85 -9.78 -7.95 15.44
C ARG A 85 -9.50 -9.29 16.12
N GLN A 86 -8.48 -10.02 15.67
CA GLN A 86 -8.10 -11.29 16.32
C GLN A 86 -7.62 -11.10 17.76
N GLN A 87 -6.97 -9.97 18.05
CA GLN A 87 -6.50 -9.63 19.40
C GLN A 87 -7.58 -8.93 20.25
N ASN A 88 -8.79 -8.72 19.72
CA ASN A 88 -9.84 -7.90 20.35
C ASN A 88 -9.35 -6.49 20.71
N LEU A 89 -8.50 -5.91 19.86
CA LEU A 89 -7.99 -4.54 19.98
C LEU A 89 -8.62 -3.65 18.91
N SER A 90 -8.82 -2.38 19.22
CA SER A 90 -9.13 -1.37 18.21
C SER A 90 -7.85 -0.94 17.46
N PRO A 91 -7.95 -0.50 16.19
CA PRO A 91 -6.78 -0.17 15.38
C PRO A 91 -5.89 0.95 15.95
N ASP A 92 -6.44 1.87 16.74
CA ASP A 92 -5.74 2.93 17.45
C ASP A 92 -4.93 2.44 18.67
N GLN A 93 -5.21 1.24 19.17
CA GLN A 93 -4.44 0.61 20.24
C GLN A 93 -3.17 -0.09 19.73
N ILE A 94 -2.97 -0.16 18.41
CA ILE A 94 -1.82 -0.79 17.79
C ILE A 94 -0.93 0.28 17.17
N PHE A 95 0.31 0.36 17.62
CA PHE A 95 1.34 1.15 16.97
C PHE A 95 2.13 0.28 15.98
N HIS A 96 1.90 0.49 14.68
CA HIS A 96 2.45 -0.30 13.58
C HIS A 96 3.66 0.41 12.96
N VAL A 97 4.82 -0.24 13.06
CA VAL A 97 6.10 0.24 12.51
C VAL A 97 6.52 -0.65 11.36
N VAL A 98 6.90 -0.04 10.24
CA VAL A 98 7.47 -0.73 9.08
C VAL A 98 8.95 -0.37 8.95
N VAL A 99 9.81 -1.38 8.82
CA VAL A 99 11.22 -1.18 8.47
C VAL A 99 11.36 -1.33 6.97
N ALA A 100 11.78 -0.28 6.27
CA ALA A 100 11.88 -0.26 4.82
C ALA A 100 13.20 0.37 4.33
N PRO A 101 13.77 -0.11 3.22
CA PRO A 101 15.01 0.45 2.67
C PRO A 101 14.80 1.76 1.90
N CYS A 102 13.61 2.39 1.97
CA CYS A 102 13.21 3.49 1.10
C CYS A 102 12.64 4.66 1.91
N TYR A 103 13.15 5.88 1.69
CA TYR A 103 12.63 7.09 2.33
C TYR A 103 11.21 7.44 1.90
N ASP A 104 10.86 7.22 0.63
CA ASP A 104 9.54 7.57 0.10
C ASP A 104 8.40 6.73 0.73
N LYS A 105 8.73 5.61 1.37
CA LYS A 105 7.76 4.83 2.16
C LYS A 105 7.23 5.60 3.37
N LYS A 106 8.02 6.53 3.94
CA LYS A 106 7.54 7.49 4.96
C LYS A 106 6.44 8.37 4.36
N LEU A 107 6.62 8.85 3.14
CA LEU A 107 5.65 9.69 2.46
C LEU A 107 4.38 8.92 2.07
N GLU A 108 4.53 7.65 1.68
CA GLU A 108 3.38 6.78 1.43
C GLU A 108 2.54 6.57 2.69
N ALA A 109 3.16 6.35 3.85
CA ALA A 109 2.46 6.19 5.13
C ALA A 109 1.67 7.43 5.55
N LEU A 110 2.08 8.61 5.08
CA LEU A 110 1.44 9.89 5.40
C LEU A 110 0.30 10.28 4.43
N ARG A 111 -0.02 9.46 3.41
CA ARG A 111 -1.14 9.77 2.49
C ARG A 111 -2.47 9.69 3.24
N GLU A 112 -3.31 10.70 3.06
CA GLU A 112 -4.65 10.76 3.65
C GLU A 112 -5.54 9.58 3.23
N ASP A 113 -5.30 9.03 2.03
CA ASP A 113 -5.96 7.83 1.51
C ASP A 113 -5.84 6.59 2.43
N PHE A 114 -4.82 6.56 3.30
CA PHE A 114 -4.54 5.46 4.22
C PHE A 114 -4.83 5.84 5.69
N TYR A 115 -5.59 6.91 5.90
CA TYR A 115 -6.09 7.31 7.21
C TYR A 115 -7.52 6.81 7.42
N THR A 116 -7.75 6.08 8.51
CA THR A 116 -9.10 5.63 8.84
C THR A 116 -9.76 6.58 9.83
N ALA A 117 -10.64 7.45 9.34
CA ALA A 117 -11.37 8.41 10.17
C ALA A 117 -12.22 7.76 11.27
N LEU A 118 -12.76 6.55 11.02
CA LEU A 118 -13.55 5.80 12.01
C LEU A 118 -12.74 5.45 13.28
N TYR A 119 -11.44 5.21 13.13
CA TYR A 119 -10.54 4.82 14.22
C TYR A 119 -9.52 5.91 14.55
N ASN A 120 -9.57 7.06 13.87
CA ASN A 120 -8.62 8.14 13.99
C ASN A 120 -7.15 7.67 13.96
N SER A 121 -6.84 6.75 13.03
CA SER A 121 -5.59 5.99 13.01
C SER A 121 -5.12 5.71 11.57
N PRO A 122 -3.83 5.94 11.23
CA PRO A 122 -3.27 5.57 9.93
C PRO A 122 -3.02 4.06 9.85
N GLU A 123 -2.99 3.47 8.65
CA GLU A 123 -2.65 2.04 8.48
C GLU A 123 -1.20 1.71 8.89
N VAL A 124 -0.28 2.68 8.77
CA VAL A 124 1.14 2.58 9.16
C VAL A 124 1.51 3.85 9.93
N ASP A 125 1.91 3.72 11.21
CA ASP A 125 2.19 4.87 12.07
C ASP A 125 3.60 5.42 11.85
N CYS A 126 4.56 4.54 11.57
CA CYS A 126 5.96 4.92 11.44
C CYS A 126 6.68 4.03 10.43
N VAL A 127 7.55 4.65 9.64
CA VAL A 127 8.48 3.94 8.77
C VAL A 127 9.90 4.25 9.21
N LEU A 128 10.63 3.21 9.61
CA LEU A 128 12.05 3.29 9.93
C LEU A 128 12.87 2.91 8.70
N THR A 129 13.80 3.79 8.33
CA THR A 129 14.72 3.53 7.22
C THR A 129 15.98 2.87 7.73
N SER A 130 16.53 1.93 6.96
CA SER A 130 17.78 1.23 7.29
C SER A 130 19.05 2.09 7.07
N GLY A 131 18.90 3.40 6.91
CA GLY A 131 19.96 4.38 6.65
C GLY A 131 19.56 5.78 7.11
#